data_AF-A0A183P9D3-F1
#
_entry.id   AF-A0A183P9D3-F1
#
_cell.length_a   1.000
_cell.length_b   1.000
_cell.length_c   1.000
_cell.angle_alpha   90.00
_cell.angle_beta   90.00
_cell.angle_gamma   90.00
#
_symmetry.space_group_name_H-M   'P 1'
#
loop_
_entity.id
_entity.type
_entity.pdbx_description
1 polymer ?
#
loop_
_entity_poly.entity_id
_entity_poly.type
_entity_poly.pdbx_seq_one_letter_code
_entity_poly.pdbx_strand_id
1 'polypeptide(L)'
;MLNPEMFLDSDTENDLIQDTVVAFTSRHLTEAIEGQIKTLTVALVICLNIDIDPPDVQKIPPFSRVEAWVDPTDANSLHALGNIGKNLQAQYERWQPRARYKQCLDPTLDDVKKLCLSLRRNAKDDRILFHYNGHGVPRPTENGEIWVFNTKFTKYIPLSLYDLQRWLGAPTVYVLDCQNAGRIIHMYEVFCERRKAEAAVVEQRQMECDGKTDQSETFQCNHQTYSGSNFPNIHNQVIFNERFSV
;
A
#
# COMPACT_ATOMS: atom_id res chain seq x y z
N MET A 1 61.49 -17.20 1.88
CA MET A 1 61.15 -18.18 0.82
C MET A 1 60.32 -19.27 1.46
N LEU A 2 59.01 -19.28 1.20
CA LEU A 2 58.17 -20.48 1.34
C LEU A 2 57.15 -20.47 0.21
N ASN A 3 56.96 -21.65 -0.36
CA ASN A 3 56.40 -21.99 -1.65
C ASN A 3 54.86 -21.85 -1.68
N PRO A 4 54.24 -21.38 -2.77
CA PRO A 4 52.80 -21.49 -3.00
C PRO A 4 52.47 -22.84 -3.65
N GLU A 5 51.22 -23.29 -3.50
CA GLU A 5 50.63 -24.52 -4.04
C GLU A 5 50.84 -25.81 -3.24
N MET A 6 49.91 -26.04 -2.31
CA MET A 6 49.31 -27.34 -2.04
C MET A 6 48.07 -27.07 -1.20
N PHE A 7 46.88 -27.19 -1.77
CA PHE A 7 45.68 -27.81 -1.18
C PHE A 7 44.55 -27.69 -2.21
N LEU A 8 44.31 -28.80 -2.93
CA LEU A 8 43.12 -29.04 -3.73
C LEU A 8 42.03 -29.64 -2.84
N ASP A 9 40.79 -29.29 -3.20
CA ASP A 9 39.45 -29.64 -2.72
C ASP A 9 39.23 -31.00 -2.03
N SER A 10 38.35 -31.01 -1.02
CA SER A 10 37.05 -31.71 -1.12
C SER A 10 36.15 -31.48 0.10
N ASP A 11 34.95 -30.96 -0.20
CA ASP A 11 33.64 -31.31 0.38
C ASP A 11 33.09 -30.63 1.65
N THR A 12 32.18 -29.69 1.35
CA THR A 12 30.79 -29.58 1.85
C THR A 12 30.53 -29.22 3.31
N GLU A 13 30.15 -27.96 3.53
CA GLU A 13 28.99 -27.64 4.38
C GLU A 13 28.32 -26.36 3.86
N ASN A 14 27.01 -26.48 3.61
CA ASN A 14 26.09 -25.49 3.06
C ASN A 14 26.36 -24.02 3.44
N ASP A 15 27.01 -23.28 2.55
CA ASP A 15 26.77 -21.85 2.43
C ASP A 15 25.37 -21.68 1.81
N LEU A 16 24.39 -21.53 2.70
CA LEU A 16 23.05 -21.06 2.41
C LEU A 16 23.14 -19.90 1.43
N ILE A 17 22.76 -20.18 0.19
CA ILE A 17 22.37 -19.19 -0.80
C ILE A 17 21.42 -18.25 -0.07
N GLN A 18 21.86 -17.03 0.21
CA GLN A 18 20.97 -15.96 0.65
C GLN A 18 20.11 -15.59 -0.55
N ASP A 19 19.10 -16.41 -0.81
CA ASP A 19 17.99 -16.06 -1.66
C ASP A 19 17.21 -14.97 -0.92
N THR A 20 17.63 -13.74 -1.17
CA THR A 20 16.79 -12.56 -0.96
C THR A 20 15.64 -12.68 -1.95
N VAL A 21 14.58 -13.37 -1.55
CA VAL A 21 13.34 -13.46 -2.34
C VAL A 21 12.59 -12.15 -2.19
N VAL A 22 12.88 -11.22 -3.11
CA VAL A 22 12.12 -9.99 -3.30
C VAL A 22 11.11 -10.21 -4.44
N ALA A 23 9.84 -10.29 -4.04
CA ALA A 23 8.63 -9.89 -4.75
C ALA A 23 8.26 -10.51 -6.12
N PHE A 24 8.16 -11.84 -6.32
CA PHE A 24 7.43 -12.39 -7.50
C PHE A 24 6.71 -13.75 -7.33
N THR A 25 6.25 -14.14 -6.14
CA THR A 25 5.56 -15.46 -5.98
C THR A 25 4.03 -15.40 -5.92
N SER A 26 3.41 -14.25 -6.22
CA SER A 26 1.95 -14.19 -6.33
C SER A 26 1.53 -14.61 -7.74
N ARG A 27 0.74 -15.70 -7.88
CA ARG A 27 0.22 -16.20 -9.18
C ARG A 27 -0.54 -15.13 -9.98
N HIS A 28 -1.00 -14.06 -9.32
CA HIS A 28 -1.65 -12.91 -9.93
C HIS A 28 -0.70 -11.95 -10.66
N LEU A 29 0.62 -12.16 -10.61
CA LEU A 29 1.65 -11.39 -11.31
C LEU A 29 2.16 -12.07 -12.59
N THR A 30 1.87 -13.37 -12.76
CA THR A 30 2.26 -14.15 -13.95
C THR A 30 1.22 -14.13 -15.07
N GLU A 31 0.05 -13.54 -14.82
CA GLU A 31 -0.93 -13.28 -15.87
C GLU A 31 -0.44 -12.08 -16.70
N ALA A 32 -0.26 -12.31 -18.00
CA ALA A 32 0.06 -11.25 -18.94
C ALA A 32 -1.04 -10.19 -18.85
N ILE A 33 -0.73 -9.03 -18.29
CA ILE A 33 -1.63 -7.89 -18.31
C ILE A 33 -1.79 -7.49 -19.77
N GLU A 34 -2.96 -7.77 -20.36
CA GLU A 34 -3.32 -7.28 -21.68
C GLU A 34 -3.48 -5.75 -21.60
N GLY A 35 -2.43 -5.03 -21.99
CA GLY A 35 -2.43 -3.56 -22.09
C GLY A 35 -1.39 -2.85 -21.22
N GLN A 36 -1.09 -1.60 -21.58
CA GLN A 36 -0.12 -0.77 -20.87
C GLN A 36 -0.79 -0.10 -19.65
N ILE A 37 -0.71 -0.72 -18.46
CA ILE A 37 -1.16 -0.08 -17.21
C ILE A 37 -0.21 1.05 -16.83
N LYS A 38 -0.73 2.26 -16.63
CA LYS A 38 0.05 3.42 -16.20
C LYS A 38 -0.17 3.71 -14.73
N THR A 39 0.86 4.25 -14.08
CA THR A 39 0.77 4.77 -12.71
C THR A 39 0.82 6.29 -12.76
N LEU A 40 -0.32 6.92 -13.01
CA LEU A 40 -0.45 8.38 -13.16
C LEU A 40 -0.99 9.07 -11.91
N THR A 41 -1.21 8.33 -10.83
CA THR A 41 -1.79 8.84 -9.59
C THR A 41 -1.00 8.30 -8.39
N VAL A 42 -0.56 9.19 -7.52
CA VAL A 42 0.27 8.86 -6.35
C VAL A 42 -0.30 9.52 -5.09
N ALA A 43 -0.56 8.72 -4.07
CA ALA A 43 -0.87 9.17 -2.71
C ALA A 43 0.37 9.06 -1.83
N LEU A 44 0.74 10.15 -1.16
CA LEU A 44 1.81 10.19 -0.16
C LEU A 44 1.16 10.45 1.20
N VAL A 45 0.89 9.38 1.95
CA VAL A 45 0.31 9.41 3.29
C VAL A 45 1.46 9.32 4.29
N ILE A 46 1.68 10.38 5.05
CA ILE A 46 2.85 10.54 5.93
C ILE A 46 2.34 10.77 7.35
N CYS A 47 2.63 9.83 8.24
CA CYS A 47 2.24 9.88 9.65
C CYS A 47 3.51 9.92 10.52
N LEU A 48 3.97 11.13 10.86
CA LEU A 48 5.25 11.36 11.55
C LEU A 48 5.10 11.99 12.93
N ASN A 49 4.07 12.83 13.16
CA ASN A 49 3.84 13.52 14.44
C ASN A 49 5.14 13.98 15.11
N ILE A 50 5.91 14.78 14.37
CA ILE A 50 7.29 15.15 14.68
C ILE A 50 7.39 15.64 16.14
N ASP A 51 8.48 15.25 16.81
CA ASP A 51 8.79 15.49 18.23
C ASP A 51 8.00 14.64 19.25
N ILE A 52 7.05 13.82 18.82
CA ILE A 52 6.28 12.92 19.69
C ILE A 52 6.47 11.48 19.23
N ASP A 53 7.25 10.72 19.99
CA ASP A 53 7.45 9.30 19.71
C ASP A 53 6.20 8.46 20.01
N PRO A 54 5.86 7.46 19.18
CA PRO A 54 4.79 6.53 19.49
C PRO A 54 5.15 5.62 20.67
N PRO A 55 4.16 5.17 21.46
CA PRO A 55 4.38 4.53 22.77
C PRO A 55 5.10 3.19 22.73
N ASP A 56 5.10 2.49 21.60
CA ASP A 56 5.69 1.17 21.44
C ASP A 56 7.06 1.19 20.73
N VAL A 57 7.62 2.39 20.55
CA VAL A 57 8.92 2.63 19.92
C VAL A 57 9.84 3.31 20.92
N GLN A 58 10.93 2.64 21.26
CA GLN A 58 12.01 3.22 22.06
C GLN A 58 13.18 3.53 21.15
N LYS A 59 13.56 4.81 21.09
CA LYS A 59 14.73 5.27 20.36
C LYS A 59 15.96 5.20 21.27
N ILE A 60 17.00 4.49 20.84
CA ILE A 60 18.26 4.35 21.57
C ILE A 60 19.31 5.23 20.86
N PRO A 61 19.90 6.25 21.52
CA PRO A 61 20.91 7.10 20.90
C PRO A 61 22.22 6.35 20.57
N PRO A 62 22.88 6.66 19.43
CA PRO A 62 22.39 7.49 18.34
C PRO A 62 21.35 6.74 17.49
N PHE A 63 20.32 7.44 17.03
CA PHE A 63 19.29 6.89 16.14
C PHE A 63 19.16 7.75 14.88
N SER A 64 18.75 7.12 13.77
CA SER A 64 18.43 7.85 12.54
C SER A 64 17.13 8.64 12.71
N ARG A 65 17.15 9.91 12.29
CA ARG A 65 16.02 10.85 12.41
C ARG A 65 15.67 11.56 11.12
N VAL A 66 16.51 11.41 10.09
CA VAL A 66 16.36 12.11 8.82
C VAL A 66 15.24 11.45 8.03
N GLU A 67 14.26 12.24 7.60
CA GLU A 67 13.11 11.78 6.82
C GLU A 67 13.14 12.44 5.45
N ALA A 68 13.13 11.65 4.37
CA ALA A 68 13.22 12.17 3.00
C ALA A 68 14.37 13.20 2.78
N TRP A 69 15.53 12.95 3.40
CA TRP A 69 16.70 13.86 3.39
C TRP A 69 16.48 15.20 4.09
N VAL A 70 15.52 15.29 5.01
CA VAL A 70 15.26 16.45 5.87
C VAL A 70 15.51 16.07 7.31
N ASP A 71 16.35 16.82 8.02
CA ASP A 71 16.44 16.71 9.47
C ASP A 71 15.24 17.45 10.10
N PRO A 72 14.36 16.76 10.84
CA PRO A 72 13.17 17.39 11.38
C PRO A 72 13.49 18.46 12.44
N THR A 73 14.71 18.51 12.96
CA THR A 73 15.13 19.50 13.97
C THR A 73 15.60 20.84 13.39
N ASP A 74 15.76 20.93 12.06
CA ASP A 74 16.18 22.18 11.38
C ASP A 74 15.05 23.22 11.26
N ALA A 75 13.81 22.84 11.57
CA ALA A 75 12.64 23.71 11.54
C ALA A 75 11.64 23.32 12.64
N ASN A 76 10.59 24.13 12.85
CA ASN A 76 9.48 23.68 13.67
C ASN A 76 8.74 22.51 13.01
N SER A 77 8.09 21.68 13.82
CA SER A 77 7.48 20.40 13.45
C SER A 77 6.55 20.49 12.22
N LEU A 78 5.70 21.54 12.15
CA LEU A 78 4.80 21.74 11.01
C LEU A 78 5.54 22.05 9.71
N HIS A 79 6.56 22.90 9.78
CA HIS A 79 7.40 23.23 8.63
C HIS A 79 8.27 22.05 8.20
N ALA A 80 8.83 21.30 9.16
CA ALA A 80 9.60 20.09 8.90
C ALA A 80 8.75 19.06 8.16
N LEU A 81 7.54 18.77 8.64
CA LEU A 81 6.59 17.86 7.99
C LEU A 81 6.26 18.29 6.55
N GLY A 82 6.02 19.58 6.34
CA GLY A 82 5.79 20.14 5.00
C GLY A 82 6.98 19.99 4.06
N ASN A 83 8.21 20.13 4.57
CA ASN A 83 9.43 19.94 3.78
C ASN A 83 9.68 18.47 3.45
N ILE A 84 9.45 17.55 4.40
CA ILE A 84 9.53 16.10 4.20
C ILE A 84 8.57 15.68 3.10
N GLY A 85 7.30 16.13 3.15
CA GLY A 85 6.29 15.83 2.12
C GLY A 85 6.70 16.32 0.72
N LYS A 86 7.22 17.54 0.62
CA LYS A 86 7.73 18.10 -0.64
C LYS A 86 8.94 17.33 -1.19
N ASN A 87 9.90 17.01 -0.33
CA ASN A 87 11.09 16.25 -0.74
C ASN A 87 10.74 14.84 -1.18
N LEU A 88 9.85 14.14 -0.46
CA LEU A 88 9.38 12.81 -0.85
C LEU A 88 8.66 12.86 -2.21
N GLN A 89 7.82 13.87 -2.43
CA GLN A 89 7.19 14.08 -3.74
C GLN A 89 8.23 14.28 -4.85
N ALA A 90 9.21 15.17 -4.64
CA ALA A 90 10.27 15.43 -5.63
C ALA A 90 11.09 14.15 -5.97
N GLN A 91 11.33 13.29 -4.98
CA GLN A 91 11.99 12.00 -5.20
C GLN A 91 11.18 11.08 -6.13
N TYR A 92 9.85 11.01 -5.95
CA TYR A 92 9.00 10.24 -6.85
C TYR A 92 8.82 10.89 -8.23
N GLU A 93 8.76 12.22 -8.31
CA GLU A 93 8.65 12.97 -9.57
C GLU A 93 9.84 12.72 -10.49
N ARG A 94 11.02 12.42 -9.94
CA ARG A 94 12.19 11.99 -10.73
C ARG A 94 11.92 10.71 -11.54
N TRP A 95 11.11 9.79 -11.00
CA TRP A 95 10.77 8.52 -11.65
C TRP A 95 9.52 8.62 -12.52
N GLN A 96 8.52 9.41 -12.12
CA GLN A 96 7.27 9.59 -12.87
C GLN A 96 6.79 11.06 -12.86
N PRO A 97 7.41 11.95 -13.65
CA PRO A 97 7.15 13.39 -13.57
C PRO A 97 5.73 13.80 -14.01
N ARG A 98 5.01 12.92 -14.73
CA ARG A 98 3.66 13.21 -15.25
C ARG A 98 2.53 12.71 -14.35
N ALA A 99 2.85 12.06 -13.23
CA ALA A 99 1.84 11.62 -12.29
C ALA A 99 1.25 12.81 -11.49
N ARG A 100 0.03 12.62 -11.01
CA ARG A 100 -0.64 13.52 -10.08
C ARG A 100 -0.34 13.07 -8.66
N TYR A 101 0.43 13.88 -7.95
CA TYR A 101 0.82 13.64 -6.56
C TYR A 101 -0.16 14.31 -5.59
N LYS A 102 -0.54 13.58 -4.54
CA LYS A 102 -1.37 14.07 -3.44
C LYS A 102 -0.72 13.72 -2.11
N GLN A 103 -0.25 14.75 -1.40
CA GLN A 103 0.27 14.63 -0.05
C GLN A 103 -0.87 14.67 0.97
N CYS A 104 -0.76 13.84 2.01
CA CYS A 104 -1.68 13.75 3.13
C CYS A 104 -0.82 13.62 4.39
N LEU A 105 -0.52 14.77 5.01
CA LEU A 105 0.45 14.90 6.09
C LEU A 105 -0.28 14.85 7.43
N ASP A 106 0.15 13.96 8.32
CA ASP A 106 -0.48 13.60 9.61
C ASP A 106 -2.02 13.54 9.54
N PRO A 107 -2.58 12.69 8.64
CA PRO A 107 -3.99 12.76 8.32
C PRO A 107 -4.90 12.08 9.35
N THR A 108 -6.19 12.42 9.28
CA THR A 108 -7.24 11.65 9.94
C THR A 108 -7.72 10.48 9.08
N LEU A 109 -8.47 9.55 9.69
CA LEU A 109 -9.13 8.45 8.98
C LEU A 109 -10.01 8.96 7.82
N ASP A 110 -10.75 10.04 8.06
CA ASP A 110 -11.63 10.64 7.05
C ASP A 110 -10.84 11.28 5.91
N ASP A 111 -9.67 11.87 6.19
CA ASP A 111 -8.81 12.44 5.16
C ASP A 111 -8.27 11.35 4.23
N VAL A 112 -7.77 10.24 4.81
CA VAL A 112 -7.28 9.08 4.05
C VAL A 112 -8.42 8.46 3.23
N LYS A 113 -9.60 8.30 3.81
CA LYS A 113 -10.77 7.77 3.10
C LYS A 113 -11.17 8.65 1.91
N LYS A 114 -11.31 9.97 2.12
CA LYS A 114 -11.65 10.92 1.05
C LYS A 114 -10.59 10.93 -0.04
N LEU A 115 -9.30 10.88 0.33
CA LEU A 115 -8.20 10.78 -0.61
C LEU A 115 -8.33 9.53 -1.48
N CYS A 116 -8.38 8.34 -0.86
CA CYS A 116 -8.42 7.06 -1.59
C CYS A 116 -9.61 6.98 -2.56
N LEU A 117 -10.81 7.34 -2.10
CA LEU A 117 -12.02 7.33 -2.92
C LEU A 117 -11.94 8.32 -4.08
N SER A 118 -11.36 9.51 -3.85
CA SER A 118 -11.13 10.50 -4.90
C SER A 118 -10.14 9.99 -5.93
N LEU A 119 -9.03 9.38 -5.50
CA LEU A 119 -8.00 8.87 -6.40
C LEU A 119 -8.52 7.72 -7.26
N ARG A 120 -9.21 6.73 -6.69
CA ARG A 120 -9.81 5.63 -7.48
C ARG A 120 -10.79 6.15 -8.52
N ARG A 121 -11.70 7.06 -8.15
CA ARG A 121 -12.65 7.66 -9.10
C ARG A 121 -11.95 8.32 -10.30
N ASN A 122 -10.80 8.95 -10.06
CA ASN A 122 -10.04 9.65 -11.10
C ASN A 122 -9.12 8.73 -11.91
N ALA A 123 -8.54 7.70 -11.29
CA ALA A 123 -7.65 6.75 -11.94
C ALA A 123 -8.40 5.78 -12.85
N LYS A 124 -9.68 5.50 -12.58
CA LYS A 124 -10.47 4.50 -13.31
C LYS A 124 -9.76 3.14 -13.24
N ASP A 125 -9.23 2.69 -14.37
CA ASP A 125 -8.51 1.43 -14.55
C ASP A 125 -6.98 1.59 -14.45
N ASP A 126 -6.47 2.83 -14.36
CA ASP A 126 -5.05 3.08 -14.12
C ASP A 126 -4.65 2.70 -12.69
N ARG A 127 -3.36 2.46 -12.53
CA ARG A 127 -2.75 2.10 -11.26
C ARG A 127 -2.57 3.30 -10.35
N ILE A 128 -2.90 3.13 -9.08
CA ILE A 128 -2.59 4.08 -8.01
C ILE A 128 -1.33 3.60 -7.28
N LEU A 129 -0.37 4.48 -7.01
CA LEU A 129 0.67 4.23 -6.01
C LEU A 129 0.21 4.83 -4.68
N PHE A 130 0.17 4.03 -3.63
CA PHE A 130 -0.13 4.44 -2.27
C PHE A 130 1.12 4.24 -1.41
N HIS A 131 1.79 5.33 -1.08
CA HIS A 131 2.90 5.34 -0.13
C HIS A 131 2.36 5.70 1.25
N TYR A 132 2.62 4.84 2.23
CA TYR A 132 2.35 5.08 3.64
C TYR A 132 3.66 5.08 4.40
N ASN A 133 4.00 6.20 5.03
CA ASN A 133 5.06 6.29 6.03
C ASN A 133 4.41 6.40 7.42
N GLY A 134 4.76 5.48 8.31
CA GLY A 134 4.15 5.32 9.64
C GLY A 134 5.15 5.40 10.80
N HIS A 135 6.21 6.19 10.68
CA HIS A 135 7.24 6.27 11.75
C HIS A 135 6.79 7.02 13.02
N GLY A 136 5.77 7.87 12.92
CA GLY A 136 5.20 8.64 14.03
C GLY A 136 4.01 8.00 14.73
N VAL A 137 3.71 6.74 14.43
CA VAL A 137 2.54 6.02 14.95
C VAL A 137 2.94 4.62 15.41
N PRO A 138 2.10 3.92 16.20
CA PRO A 138 2.43 2.59 16.65
C PRO A 138 2.65 1.59 15.51
N ARG A 139 3.31 0.47 15.80
CA ARG A 139 3.49 -0.61 14.82
C ARG A 139 2.14 -1.17 14.36
N PRO A 140 2.04 -1.66 13.11
CA PRO A 140 0.85 -2.34 12.62
C PRO A 140 0.42 -3.50 13.51
N THR A 141 -0.90 -3.66 13.66
CA THR A 141 -1.51 -4.68 14.53
C THR A 141 -1.53 -6.06 13.85
N GLU A 142 -1.69 -7.11 14.65
CA GLU A 142 -1.87 -8.47 14.15
C GLU A 142 -3.23 -8.66 13.46
N ASN A 143 -4.18 -7.75 13.70
CA ASN A 143 -5.48 -7.73 13.04
C ASN A 143 -5.44 -7.06 11.66
N GLY A 144 -4.27 -6.63 11.19
CA GLY A 144 -4.10 -5.97 9.91
C GLY A 144 -4.65 -4.53 9.91
N GLU A 145 -4.25 -3.76 10.92
CA GLU A 145 -4.54 -2.32 11.01
C GLU A 145 -3.23 -1.53 10.96
N ILE A 146 -3.26 -0.43 10.22
CA ILE A 146 -2.27 0.65 10.30
C ILE A 146 -2.85 1.82 11.09
N TRP A 147 -2.05 2.84 11.38
CA TRP A 147 -2.47 3.91 12.29
C TRP A 147 -2.44 5.28 11.61
N VAL A 148 -3.44 6.09 11.94
CA VAL A 148 -3.55 7.49 11.55
C VAL A 148 -3.93 8.32 12.78
N PHE A 149 -4.13 9.62 12.64
CA PHE A 149 -4.44 10.48 13.79
C PHE A 149 -5.92 10.78 13.93
N ASN A 150 -6.33 11.28 15.10
CA ASN A 150 -7.54 12.08 15.22
C ASN A 150 -7.23 13.56 14.96
N THR A 151 -8.25 14.38 14.74
CA THR A 151 -8.10 15.81 14.43
C THR A 151 -7.32 16.62 15.49
N LYS A 152 -7.31 16.13 16.74
CA LYS A 152 -6.66 16.82 17.86
C LYS A 152 -5.25 16.28 18.17
N PHE A 153 -4.76 15.30 17.41
CA PHE A 153 -3.47 14.63 17.66
C PHE A 153 -3.31 14.10 19.10
N THR A 154 -4.41 13.63 19.69
CA THR A 154 -4.43 13.05 21.05
C THR A 154 -4.56 11.53 21.06
N LYS A 155 -4.95 10.94 19.93
CA LYS A 155 -5.15 9.50 19.81
C LYS A 155 -4.73 9.02 18.43
N TYR A 156 -4.13 7.85 18.40
CA TYR A 156 -3.98 7.05 17.18
C TYR A 156 -5.32 6.36 16.87
N ILE A 157 -5.72 6.41 15.62
CA ILE A 157 -6.96 5.82 15.11
C ILE A 157 -6.57 4.65 14.20
N PRO A 158 -7.08 3.43 14.46
CA PRO A 158 -6.77 2.29 13.61
C PRO A 158 -7.49 2.43 12.26
N LEU A 159 -6.77 2.09 11.20
CA LEU A 159 -7.25 1.99 9.83
C LEU A 159 -7.05 0.54 9.37
N SER A 160 -8.16 -0.16 9.15
CA SER A 160 -8.14 -1.52 8.63
C SER A 160 -7.61 -1.57 7.20
N LEU A 161 -6.71 -2.52 6.93
CA LEU A 161 -6.22 -2.79 5.58
C LEU A 161 -7.35 -3.24 4.64
N TYR A 162 -8.38 -3.91 5.16
CA TYR A 162 -9.55 -4.32 4.38
C TYR A 162 -10.29 -3.10 3.81
N ASP A 163 -10.51 -2.08 4.64
CA ASP A 163 -11.15 -0.83 4.22
C ASP A 163 -10.26 -0.05 3.23
N LEU A 164 -8.96 0.02 3.51
CA LEU A 164 -8.00 0.69 2.64
C LEU A 164 -7.98 0.06 1.23
N GLN A 165 -7.91 -1.28 1.15
CA GLN A 165 -8.02 -2.01 -0.11
C GLN A 165 -9.33 -1.71 -0.83
N ARG A 166 -10.44 -1.58 -0.09
CA ARG A 166 -11.77 -1.30 -0.67
C ARG A 166 -11.84 0.10 -1.26
N TRP A 167 -11.29 1.09 -0.58
CA TRP A 167 -11.31 2.48 -1.06
C TRP A 167 -10.37 2.69 -2.25
N LEU A 168 -9.20 2.07 -2.24
CA LEU A 168 -8.22 2.18 -3.31
C LEU A 168 -8.54 1.31 -4.52
N GLY A 169 -9.21 0.17 -4.35
CA GLY A 169 -9.51 -0.76 -5.45
C GLY A 169 -8.27 -1.33 -6.14
N ALA A 170 -8.48 -1.97 -7.29
CA ALA A 170 -7.42 -2.46 -8.18
C ALA A 170 -7.46 -1.71 -9.52
N PRO A 171 -6.31 -1.51 -10.19
CA PRO A 171 -4.96 -1.90 -9.77
C PRO A 171 -4.33 -0.86 -8.80
N THR A 172 -3.63 -1.33 -7.76
CA THR A 172 -2.91 -0.48 -6.79
C THR A 172 -1.54 -1.05 -6.44
N VAL A 173 -0.54 -0.17 -6.30
CA VAL A 173 0.79 -0.43 -5.69
C VAL A 173 0.84 0.17 -4.31
N TYR A 174 1.31 -0.61 -3.33
CA TYR A 174 1.55 -0.12 -1.97
C TYR A 174 3.05 -0.03 -1.70
N VAL A 175 3.48 1.07 -1.08
CA VAL A 175 4.81 1.25 -0.46
C VAL A 175 4.56 1.51 1.02
N LEU A 176 5.11 0.67 1.89
CA LEU A 176 4.81 0.66 3.32
C LEU A 176 6.10 0.85 4.11
N ASP A 177 6.34 2.09 4.52
CA ASP A 177 7.51 2.51 5.26
C ASP A 177 7.15 2.69 6.73
N CYS A 178 7.21 1.58 7.47
CA CYS A 178 6.94 1.58 8.90
C CYS A 178 7.60 0.39 9.57
N GLN A 179 7.82 0.50 10.87
CA GLN A 179 8.34 -0.60 11.67
C GLN A 179 7.40 -1.81 11.60
N ASN A 180 7.96 -2.99 11.40
CA ASN A 180 7.22 -4.25 11.32
C ASN A 180 6.19 -4.32 10.16
N ALA A 181 6.52 -3.71 9.02
CA ALA A 181 5.69 -3.73 7.81
C ALA A 181 5.36 -5.15 7.29
N GLY A 182 6.15 -6.18 7.66
CA GLY A 182 5.85 -7.58 7.33
C GLY A 182 4.48 -8.06 7.81
N ARG A 183 3.96 -7.52 8.94
CA ARG A 183 2.60 -7.78 9.40
C ARG A 183 1.53 -7.29 8.43
N ILE A 184 1.76 -6.13 7.82
CA ILE A 184 0.85 -5.56 6.84
C ILE A 184 0.78 -6.48 5.62
N ILE A 185 1.93 -6.93 5.12
CA ILE A 185 2.01 -7.80 3.94
C ILE A 185 1.26 -9.12 4.20
N HIS A 186 1.52 -9.75 5.34
CA HIS A 186 0.84 -10.99 5.73
C HIS A 186 -0.68 -10.84 5.77
N MET A 187 -1.18 -9.81 6.44
CA MET A 187 -2.63 -9.58 6.57
C MET A 187 -3.28 -9.08 5.27
N TYR A 188 -2.51 -8.42 4.41
CA TYR A 188 -3.00 -7.94 3.11
C TYR A 188 -3.48 -9.11 2.24
N GLU A 189 -2.71 -10.21 2.18
CA GLU A 189 -3.07 -11.41 1.42
C GLU A 189 -4.35 -12.06 1.97
N VAL A 190 -4.46 -12.19 3.29
CA VAL A 190 -5.66 -12.72 3.95
C VAL A 190 -6.91 -11.92 3.59
N PHE A 191 -6.81 -10.58 3.60
CA PHE A 191 -7.93 -9.72 3.22
C PHE A 191 -8.24 -9.75 1.72
N CYS A 192 -7.24 -9.94 0.85
CA CYS A 192 -7.46 -10.14 -0.58
C CYS A 192 -8.28 -11.42 -0.85
N GLU A 193 -7.92 -12.54 -0.24
CA GLU A 193 -8.66 -13.80 -0.40
C GLU A 193 -10.08 -13.70 0.13
N ARG A 194 -10.25 -13.07 1.30
CA ARG A 194 -11.59 -12.79 1.84
C ARG A 194 -12.44 -11.97 0.88
N ARG A 195 -11.89 -10.91 0.27
CA ARG A 195 -12.61 -10.08 -0.69
C ARG A 195 -13.00 -10.83 -1.96
N LYS A 196 -12.13 -11.70 -2.47
CA LYS A 196 -12.45 -12.55 -3.62
C LYS A 196 -13.60 -13.50 -3.30
N ALA A 197 -13.55 -14.15 -2.13
CA ALA A 197 -14.61 -15.04 -1.67
C ALA A 197 -15.95 -14.32 -1.53
N GLU A 198 -15.96 -13.12 -0.93
CA GLU A 198 -17.16 -12.29 -0.79
C GLU A 198 -17.71 -11.85 -2.17
N ALA A 199 -16.85 -11.49 -3.12
CA ALA A 199 -17.26 -11.12 -4.48
C ALA A 199 -17.90 -12.30 -5.23
N ALA A 200 -17.31 -13.49 -5.15
CA ALA A 200 -17.86 -14.70 -5.78
C ALA A 200 -19.25 -15.07 -5.25
N VAL A 201 -19.49 -14.90 -3.94
CA VAL A 201 -20.82 -15.13 -3.34
C VAL A 201 -21.85 -14.12 -3.85
N VAL A 202 -21.47 -12.86 -4.04
CA VAL A 202 -22.37 -11.84 -4.59
C VAL A 202 -22.72 -12.13 -6.04
N GLU A 203 -21.73 -12.54 -6.85
CA GLU A 203 -21.92 -12.91 -8.25
C GLU A 203 -22.85 -14.13 -8.40
N GLN A 204 -22.65 -15.17 -7.60
CA GLN A 204 -23.52 -16.34 -7.57
C GLN A 204 -24.97 -15.96 -7.24
N ARG A 205 -25.18 -15.08 -6.25
CA ARG A 205 -26.53 -14.60 -5.89
C ARG A 205 -27.19 -13.81 -7.02
N GLN A 206 -26.42 -13.01 -7.76
CA GLN A 206 -26.96 -12.25 -8.90
C GLN A 206 -27.42 -13.20 -10.02
N MET A 207 -26.61 -14.22 -10.34
CA MET A 207 -26.97 -15.23 -11.34
C MET A 207 -28.24 -16.04 -10.95
N GLU A 208 -28.39 -16.37 -9.66
CA GLU A 208 -29.59 -17.06 -9.15
C GLU A 208 -30.87 -16.20 -9.19
N CYS A 209 -30.74 -14.88 -9.04
CA CYS A 209 -31.86 -13.94 -9.17
C CYS A 209 -32.26 -13.73 -10.63
N ASP A 210 -31.28 -13.54 -11.52
CA ASP A 210 -31.54 -13.32 -12.95
C ASP A 210 -32.13 -14.57 -13.62
N GLY A 211 -31.68 -15.77 -13.24
CA GLY A 211 -32.20 -17.05 -13.73
C GLY A 211 -33.62 -17.40 -13.28
N LYS A 212 -34.23 -16.65 -12.35
CA LYS A 212 -35.63 -16.84 -11.91
C LYS A 212 -36.63 -15.96 -12.66
N THR A 213 -36.17 -15.05 -13.53
CA THR A 213 -37.04 -14.07 -14.21
C THR A 213 -37.61 -14.56 -15.56
N ASP A 214 -37.22 -15.74 -16.05
CA ASP A 214 -37.64 -16.26 -17.36
C ASP A 214 -38.84 -17.24 -17.32
N GLN A 215 -39.56 -17.34 -16.20
CA GLN A 215 -40.79 -18.13 -16.12
C GLN A 215 -41.94 -17.40 -15.40
N SER A 216 -42.27 -16.17 -15.81
CA SER A 216 -43.65 -15.67 -15.75
C SER A 216 -43.81 -14.35 -16.48
N GLU A 217 -44.60 -14.41 -17.56
CA GLU A 217 -45.46 -13.36 -18.13
C GLU A 217 -44.84 -12.03 -18.59
N THR A 218 -44.95 -11.82 -19.91
CA THR A 218 -44.94 -10.54 -20.61
C THR A 218 -45.82 -9.49 -19.91
N PHE A 219 -45.18 -8.51 -19.25
CA PHE A 219 -45.73 -7.18 -19.08
C PHE A 219 -44.72 -6.16 -19.61
N GLN A 220 -45.15 -5.39 -20.62
CA GLN A 220 -44.41 -4.27 -21.15
C GLN A 220 -44.20 -3.21 -20.05
N CYS A 221 -42.95 -2.95 -19.69
CA CYS A 221 -42.59 -1.72 -18.98
C CYS A 221 -41.35 -1.11 -19.63
N ASN A 222 -41.52 0.10 -20.15
CA ASN A 222 -40.44 0.94 -20.66
C ASN A 222 -39.46 1.27 -19.53
N HIS A 223 -38.22 0.79 -19.61
CA HIS A 223 -37.17 1.38 -18.81
C HIS A 223 -35.81 1.45 -19.50
N GLN A 224 -35.18 2.59 -19.25
CA GLN A 224 -33.92 3.07 -19.80
C GLN A 224 -32.78 2.08 -19.54
N THR A 225 -31.98 1.86 -20.58
CA THR A 225 -30.72 1.12 -20.51
C THR A 225 -29.76 1.81 -19.54
N TYR A 226 -29.51 1.19 -18.37
CA TYR A 226 -28.32 1.45 -17.57
C TYR A 226 -27.22 0.48 -18.01
N SER A 227 -26.22 1.01 -18.70
CA SER A 227 -25.02 0.31 -19.11
C SER A 227 -24.02 0.19 -17.95
N GLY A 228 -23.47 -1.01 -17.74
CA GLY A 228 -22.09 -1.22 -17.31
C GLY A 228 -21.86 -1.80 -15.91
N SER A 229 -21.90 -3.12 -15.79
CA SER A 229 -21.21 -3.86 -14.72
C SER A 229 -19.80 -4.24 -15.18
N ASN A 230 -18.87 -3.27 -15.15
CA ASN A 230 -17.44 -3.57 -15.25
C ASN A 230 -16.91 -3.92 -13.86
N PHE A 231 -16.67 -5.20 -13.60
CA PHE A 231 -15.84 -5.64 -12.47
C PHE A 231 -14.42 -5.93 -12.98
N PRO A 232 -13.41 -5.14 -12.61
CA PRO A 232 -12.04 -5.40 -13.06
C PRO A 232 -11.40 -6.55 -12.27
N ASN A 233 -10.64 -7.39 -12.98
CA ASN A 233 -9.72 -8.39 -12.41
C ASN A 233 -8.79 -7.74 -11.39
N ILE A 234 -8.72 -8.32 -10.19
CA ILE A 234 -7.98 -7.75 -9.05
C ILE A 234 -6.49 -8.07 -9.19
N HIS A 235 -5.74 -7.19 -9.85
CA HIS A 235 -4.27 -7.22 -9.85
C HIS A 235 -3.72 -6.09 -8.96
N ASN A 236 -3.26 -6.45 -7.76
CA ASN A 236 -2.55 -5.52 -6.86
C ASN A 236 -1.08 -5.94 -6.73
N GLN A 237 -0.19 -4.96 -6.74
CA GLN A 237 1.24 -5.16 -6.50
C GLN A 237 1.61 -4.51 -5.16
N VAL A 238 2.52 -5.08 -4.39
CA VAL A 238 3.08 -4.44 -3.19
C VAL A 238 4.57 -4.36 -3.41
N ILE A 239 5.14 -3.16 -3.33
CA ILE A 239 6.56 -2.92 -3.59
C ILE A 239 7.20 -2.39 -2.31
N PHE A 240 8.34 -2.98 -1.99
CA PHE A 240 9.11 -2.66 -0.81
C PHE A 240 10.28 -1.73 -1.15
N ASN A 241 10.63 -0.85 -0.21
CA ASN A 241 11.90 -0.13 -0.24
C ASN A 241 12.64 -0.37 1.09
N GLU A 242 13.58 -1.29 1.12
CA GLU A 242 14.43 -1.56 2.30
C GLU A 242 15.71 -0.73 2.33
N ARG A 243 15.82 0.31 1.50
CA ARG A 243 16.99 1.19 1.51
C ARG A 243 16.52 2.61 1.78
N PHE A 244 16.58 3.00 3.05
CA PHE A 244 17.11 4.25 3.61
C PHE A 244 16.63 4.37 5.07
N SER A 245 17.25 3.60 5.96
CA SER A 245 17.27 3.83 7.40
C SER A 245 18.47 3.06 7.97
N VAL A 246 19.66 3.62 7.75
CA VAL A 246 20.84 3.36 8.58
C VAL A 246 21.23 4.70 9.18
#